data_AF-A0A7W0JQE7-F1
#
_entry.id   AF-A0A7W0JQE7-F1
#
_cell.length_a   1.000
_cell.length_b   1.000
_cell.length_c   1.000
_cell.angle_alpha   90.00
_cell.angle_beta   90.00
_cell.angle_gamma   90.00
#
_symmetry.space_group_name_H-M   'P 1'
#
loop_
_entity.id
_entity.type
_entity.pdbx_description
1 polymer ?
#
loop_
_entity_poly.entity_id
_entity_poly.type
_entity_poly.pdbx_seq_one_letter_code
_entity_poly.pdbx_strand_id
1 'polypeptide(L)'
;MAGRLASWRLALRIARREAGRNRGRSLLIVAMIALPVLGLSAADVMIRTADLDPTETARRELGAADLSVQLVAQGPITQNPVNFFSYTFEGEPAYGNAEPELPAGSALTPLEDGTVTVRTVAGERSALVRTLDVTSPLTDGLTHLLEGRLPESDGEVAISPALSERTAAGVG
;
A
#
# COMPACT_ATOMS: atom_id res chain seq x y z
N MET A 1 -46.80 -20.32 -19.36
CA MET A 1 -45.43 -20.17 -18.80
C MET A 1 -45.09 -21.20 -17.71
N ALA A 2 -46.03 -21.65 -16.87
CA ALA A 2 -45.77 -22.58 -15.74
C ALA A 2 -45.19 -23.97 -16.13
N GLY A 3 -45.57 -24.54 -17.29
CA GLY A 3 -45.08 -25.85 -17.73
C GLY A 3 -43.57 -25.91 -18.03
N ARG A 4 -42.95 -24.79 -18.45
CA ARG A 4 -41.50 -24.73 -18.73
C ARG A 4 -40.65 -24.73 -17.46
N LEU A 5 -41.16 -24.11 -16.39
CA LEU A 5 -40.47 -24.10 -15.09
C LEU A 5 -40.55 -25.47 -14.40
N ALA A 6 -41.69 -26.16 -14.53
CA ALA A 6 -41.85 -27.52 -14.01
C ALA A 6 -40.96 -28.53 -14.75
N SER A 7 -40.84 -28.44 -16.08
CA SER A 7 -39.97 -29.30 -16.86
C SER A 7 -38.48 -29.07 -16.56
N TRP A 8 -38.07 -27.80 -16.39
CA TRP A 8 -36.70 -27.45 -15.99
C TRP A 8 -36.32 -28.01 -14.62
N ARG A 9 -37.22 -27.94 -13.64
CA ARG A 9 -36.99 -28.50 -12.31
C ARG A 9 -36.83 -30.02 -12.33
N LEU A 10 -37.61 -30.71 -13.16
CA LEU A 10 -37.48 -32.16 -13.34
C LEU A 10 -36.14 -32.52 -13.98
N ALA A 11 -35.77 -31.84 -15.06
CA ALA A 11 -34.49 -32.04 -15.75
C ALA A 11 -33.29 -31.80 -14.81
N LEU A 12 -33.31 -30.72 -14.03
CA LEU A 12 -32.27 -30.41 -13.04
C LEU A 12 -32.18 -31.47 -11.94
N ARG A 13 -33.32 -32.01 -11.47
CA ARG A 13 -33.33 -33.04 -10.42
C ARG A 13 -32.71 -34.35 -10.91
N ILE A 14 -33.00 -34.73 -12.16
CA ILE A 14 -32.39 -35.90 -12.81
C ILE A 14 -30.89 -35.68 -12.99
N ALA A 15 -30.49 -34.54 -13.58
CA ALA A 15 -29.08 -34.19 -13.78
C ALA A 15 -28.28 -34.17 -12.47
N ARG A 16 -28.86 -33.66 -11.37
CA ARG A 16 -28.21 -33.64 -10.05
C ARG A 16 -27.99 -35.05 -9.49
N ARG A 17 -28.96 -35.95 -9.68
CA ARG A 17 -28.85 -37.37 -9.28
C ARG A 17 -27.77 -38.09 -10.09
N GLU A 18 -27.69 -37.80 -11.39
CA GLU A 18 -26.72 -38.41 -12.30
C GLU A 18 -25.29 -37.93 -12.04
N ALA A 19 -25.12 -36.62 -11.80
CA ALA A 19 -23.86 -36.05 -11.38
C ALA A 19 -23.38 -36.61 -10.03
N GLY A 20 -24.29 -36.80 -9.08
CA GLY A 20 -24.00 -37.39 -7.77
C GLY A 20 -23.62 -38.88 -7.83
N ARG A 21 -24.03 -39.60 -8.89
CA ARG A 21 -23.71 -41.02 -9.11
C ARG A 21 -22.39 -41.19 -9.88
N ASN A 22 -22.06 -40.27 -10.78
CA ASN A 22 -20.82 -40.26 -11.56
C ASN A 22 -19.80 -39.21 -11.06
N ARG A 23 -19.54 -39.22 -9.75
CA ARG A 23 -18.78 -38.15 -9.05
C ARG A 23 -17.43 -37.82 -9.68
N GLY A 24 -16.67 -38.83 -10.15
CA GLY A 24 -15.37 -38.60 -10.78
C GLY A 24 -15.46 -37.77 -12.07
N ARG A 25 -16.33 -38.18 -13.01
CA ARG A 25 -16.53 -37.45 -14.28
C ARG A 25 -17.11 -36.06 -14.04
N SER A 26 -18.09 -35.94 -13.16
CA SER A 26 -18.69 -34.63 -12.86
C SER A 26 -17.72 -33.68 -12.16
N LEU A 27 -16.88 -34.18 -11.23
CA LEU A 27 -15.84 -33.37 -10.60
C LEU A 27 -14.82 -32.89 -11.62
N LEU A 28 -14.40 -33.75 -12.55
CA LEU A 28 -13.41 -33.41 -13.58
C LEU A 28 -13.94 -32.32 -14.52
N ILE A 29 -15.20 -32.43 -14.95
CA ILE A 29 -15.87 -31.40 -15.76
C ILE A 29 -15.97 -30.08 -14.99
N VAL A 30 -16.40 -30.14 -13.71
CA VAL A 30 -16.49 -28.95 -12.87
C VAL A 30 -15.12 -28.31 -12.70
N ALA A 31 -14.06 -29.09 -12.44
CA ALA A 31 -12.70 -28.57 -12.29
C ALA A 31 -12.19 -27.93 -13.59
N MET A 32 -12.42 -28.57 -14.75
CA MET A 32 -12.01 -28.04 -16.05
C MET A 32 -12.65 -26.69 -16.39
N ILE A 33 -13.85 -26.42 -15.86
CA ILE A 33 -14.56 -25.15 -16.05
C ILE A 33 -14.21 -24.15 -14.93
N ALA A 34 -14.24 -24.59 -13.68
CA ALA A 34 -14.08 -23.73 -12.52
C ALA A 34 -12.64 -23.22 -12.38
N LEU A 35 -11.64 -24.06 -12.65
CA LEU A 35 -10.24 -23.70 -12.46
C LEU A 35 -9.79 -22.51 -13.34
N PRO A 36 -10.06 -22.45 -14.66
CA PRO A 36 -9.70 -21.27 -15.46
C PRO A 36 -10.50 -20.02 -15.06
N VAL A 37 -11.78 -20.16 -14.71
CA VAL A 37 -12.60 -19.01 -14.28
C VAL A 37 -12.11 -18.45 -12.96
N LEU A 38 -11.80 -19.33 -11.98
CA LEU A 38 -11.23 -18.93 -10.69
C LEU A 38 -9.86 -18.28 -10.87
N GLY A 39 -8.99 -18.87 -11.69
CA GLY A 39 -7.67 -18.31 -11.97
C GLY A 39 -7.74 -16.92 -12.58
N LEU A 40 -8.59 -16.73 -13.60
CA LEU A 40 -8.76 -15.44 -14.27
C LEU A 40 -9.40 -14.40 -13.35
N SER A 41 -10.41 -14.79 -12.55
CA SER A 41 -11.07 -13.88 -11.61
C SER A 41 -10.13 -13.47 -10.48
N ALA A 42 -9.34 -14.40 -9.94
CA ALA A 42 -8.34 -14.10 -8.93
C ALA A 42 -7.27 -13.15 -9.48
N ALA A 43 -6.78 -13.39 -10.71
CA ALA A 43 -5.84 -12.50 -11.37
C ALA A 43 -6.42 -11.11 -11.61
N ASP A 44 -7.66 -11.00 -12.11
CA ASP A 44 -8.32 -9.70 -12.34
C ASP A 44 -8.49 -8.90 -11.04
N VAL A 45 -8.92 -9.55 -9.95
CA VAL A 45 -9.03 -8.91 -8.64
C VAL A 45 -7.65 -8.47 -8.14
N MET A 46 -6.62 -9.31 -8.27
CA MET A 46 -5.26 -8.94 -7.86
C MET A 46 -4.72 -7.75 -8.66
N ILE A 47 -4.89 -7.74 -9.98
CA ILE A 47 -4.44 -6.65 -10.86
C ILE A 47 -5.16 -5.35 -10.48
N ARG A 48 -6.49 -5.39 -10.34
CA ARG A 48 -7.29 -4.22 -9.94
C ARG A 48 -6.99 -3.72 -8.54
N THR A 49 -6.61 -4.60 -7.62
CA THR A 49 -6.21 -4.21 -6.26
C THR A 49 -4.81 -3.60 -6.24
N ALA A 50 -3.96 -3.94 -7.22
CA ALA A 50 -2.62 -3.37 -7.36
C ALA A 50 -2.64 -2.00 -8.06
N ASP A 51 -3.65 -1.71 -8.89
CA ASP A 51 -3.89 -0.37 -9.44
C ASP A 51 -4.52 0.51 -8.36
N LEU A 52 -3.69 1.22 -7.59
CA LEU A 52 -4.17 2.30 -6.73
C LEU A 52 -4.72 3.44 -7.58
N ASP A 53 -5.92 3.92 -7.25
CA ASP A 53 -6.45 5.16 -7.81
C ASP A 53 -5.43 6.29 -7.55
N PRO A 54 -5.07 7.13 -8.55
CA PRO A 54 -4.20 8.29 -8.34
C PRO A 54 -4.62 9.16 -7.15
N THR A 55 -5.92 9.26 -6.88
CA THR A 55 -6.43 10.04 -5.75
C THR A 55 -6.19 9.36 -4.40
N GLU A 56 -6.19 8.03 -4.34
CA GLU A 56 -5.83 7.26 -3.14
C GLU A 56 -4.33 7.34 -2.88
N THR A 57 -3.52 7.24 -3.93
CA THR A 57 -2.06 7.42 -3.84
C THR A 57 -1.72 8.82 -3.32
N ALA A 58 -2.33 9.86 -3.88
CA ALA A 58 -2.11 11.24 -3.45
C ALA A 58 -2.47 11.44 -1.96
N ARG A 59 -3.62 10.94 -1.51
CA ARG A 59 -3.98 11.02 -0.08
C ARG A 59 -3.02 10.24 0.81
N ARG A 60 -2.54 9.10 0.35
CA ARG A 60 -1.60 8.26 1.11
C ARG A 60 -0.22 8.91 1.25
N GLU A 61 0.24 9.62 0.23
CA GLU A 61 1.56 10.26 0.22
C GLU A 61 1.55 11.65 0.84
N LEU A 62 0.47 12.41 0.68
CA LEU A 62 0.36 13.82 1.12
C LEU A 62 -0.41 14.01 2.42
N GLY A 63 -1.28 13.07 2.80
CA GLY A 63 -2.18 13.24 3.93
C GLY A 63 -3.19 14.35 3.65
N ALA A 64 -3.21 15.38 4.50
CA ALA A 64 -4.03 16.58 4.35
C ALA A 64 -3.28 17.73 3.63
N ALA A 65 -2.01 17.55 3.27
CA ALA A 65 -1.25 18.56 2.56
C ALA A 65 -1.66 18.66 1.08
N ASP A 66 -1.57 19.87 0.52
CA ASP A 66 -1.86 20.10 -0.91
C ASP A 66 -0.72 19.60 -1.82
N LEU A 67 0.52 19.56 -1.33
CA LEU A 67 1.71 19.16 -2.08
C LEU A 67 2.87 18.72 -1.17
N SER A 68 3.78 17.92 -1.71
CA SER A 68 5.08 17.61 -1.09
C SER A 68 6.19 18.31 -1.88
N VAL A 69 7.13 18.93 -1.17
CA VAL A 69 8.31 19.53 -1.77
C VAL A 69 9.53 18.73 -1.36
N GLN A 70 10.26 18.21 -2.34
CA GLN A 70 11.55 17.60 -2.13
C GLN A 70 12.62 18.48 -2.74
N LEU A 71 13.54 18.97 -1.91
CA LEU A 71 14.73 19.66 -2.41
C LEU A 71 15.77 18.62 -2.79
N VAL A 72 16.11 18.61 -4.07
CA VAL A 72 17.00 17.61 -4.67
C VAL A 72 18.39 18.17 -4.94
N ALA A 73 18.47 19.41 -5.42
CA ALA A 73 19.73 20.11 -5.70
C ALA A 73 19.53 21.62 -5.71
N GLN A 74 20.60 22.36 -5.40
CA GLN A 74 20.68 23.80 -5.66
C GLN A 74 21.45 24.00 -6.97
N GLY A 75 20.72 24.17 -8.07
CA GLY A 75 21.30 24.36 -9.40
C GLY A 75 20.44 23.76 -10.52
N PRO A 76 20.88 23.86 -11.79
CA PRO A 76 20.18 23.29 -12.92
C PRO A 76 20.06 21.76 -12.80
N ILE A 77 18.84 21.25 -12.92
CA ILE A 77 18.54 19.81 -12.97
C ILE A 77 18.26 19.44 -14.43
N THR A 78 19.00 18.45 -14.95
CA THR A 78 18.77 17.82 -16.25
C THR A 78 18.01 16.51 -16.03
N GLN A 79 16.73 16.49 -16.40
CA GLN A 79 15.91 15.29 -16.32
C GLN A 79 16.19 14.33 -17.48
N ASN A 80 16.27 13.03 -17.20
CA ASN A 80 16.39 12.03 -18.24
C ASN A 80 15.03 11.87 -18.98
N PRO A 81 14.98 12.03 -20.31
CA PRO A 81 13.72 11.99 -21.07
C PRO A 81 13.10 10.59 -21.17
N VAL A 82 13.80 9.53 -20.77
CA VAL A 82 13.32 8.13 -20.85
C VAL A 82 13.08 7.53 -19.46
N ASN A 83 13.71 8.08 -18.42
CA ASN A 83 13.61 7.55 -17.05
C ASN A 83 13.27 8.66 -16.06
N PHE A 84 12.00 8.70 -15.63
CA PHE A 84 11.46 9.70 -14.70
C PHE A 84 12.23 9.78 -13.38
N PHE A 85 12.77 8.66 -12.89
CA PHE A 85 13.54 8.59 -11.64
C PHE A 85 15.02 8.95 -11.80
N SER A 86 15.48 9.28 -13.01
CA SER A 86 16.87 9.61 -13.29
C SER A 86 16.99 11.09 -13.65
N TYR A 87 17.80 11.81 -12.87
CA TYR A 87 18.16 13.19 -13.10
C TYR A 87 19.65 13.39 -12.80
N THR A 88 20.27 14.31 -13.53
CA THR A 88 21.63 14.79 -13.26
C THR A 88 21.52 16.23 -12.83
N PHE A 89 22.23 16.64 -11.78
CA PHE A 89 22.32 18.04 -11.39
C PHE A 89 23.78 18.48 -11.42
N GLU A 90 24.00 19.70 -11.91
CA GLU A 90 25.30 20.39 -11.81
C GLU A 90 25.21 21.37 -10.64
N GLY A 91 25.63 20.93 -9.45
CA GLY A 91 25.55 21.71 -8.23
C GLY A 91 25.85 20.89 -6.97
N GLU A 92 25.97 21.57 -5.83
CA GLU A 92 26.04 20.89 -4.54
C GLU A 92 24.67 20.26 -4.22
N PRO A 93 24.63 19.01 -3.75
CA PRO A 93 23.38 18.38 -3.35
C PRO A 93 22.76 19.17 -2.20
N ALA A 94 21.54 19.64 -2.40
CA ALA A 94 20.80 20.40 -1.40
C ALA A 94 20.00 19.42 -0.53
N TYR A 95 20.71 18.58 0.22
CA TYR A 95 20.08 17.80 1.28
C TYR A 95 19.80 18.73 2.47
N GLY A 96 18.55 19.22 2.55
CA GLY A 96 18.05 19.95 3.71
C GLY A 96 18.20 21.48 3.70
N ASN A 97 17.29 22.11 4.45
CA ASN A 97 17.22 23.49 4.95
C ASN A 97 17.14 24.66 3.97
N ALA A 98 17.02 24.43 2.66
CA ALA A 98 16.56 25.52 1.80
C ALA A 98 15.04 25.64 1.96
N GLU A 99 14.59 26.78 2.51
CA GLU A 99 13.17 27.10 2.60
C GLU A 99 12.63 27.25 1.18
N PRO A 100 11.62 26.45 0.79
CA PRO A 100 11.01 26.62 -0.52
C PRO A 100 10.38 28.01 -0.59
N GLU A 101 10.60 28.70 -1.71
CA GLU A 101 9.90 29.96 -2.00
C GLU A 101 8.41 29.66 -2.23
N LEU A 102 7.62 29.76 -1.17
CA LEU A 102 6.18 29.52 -1.21
C LEU A 102 5.38 30.83 -1.12
N PRO A 103 4.15 30.84 -1.65
CA PRO A 103 3.23 31.95 -1.46
C PRO A 103 3.05 32.30 0.03
N ALA A 104 2.82 33.59 0.30
CA ALA A 104 2.53 34.03 1.66
C ALA A 104 1.28 33.31 2.21
N GLY A 105 1.40 32.77 3.42
CA GLY A 105 0.33 32.01 4.09
C GLY A 105 0.43 30.48 3.94
N SER A 106 1.42 29.96 3.21
CA SER A 106 1.69 28.53 3.18
C SER A 106 2.19 28.02 4.54
N ALA A 107 1.63 26.90 5.01
CA ALA A 107 2.12 26.15 6.15
C ALA A 107 2.99 24.99 5.67
N LEU A 108 4.07 24.71 6.40
CA LEU A 108 5.02 23.64 6.07
C LEU A 108 5.27 22.78 7.30
N THR A 109 5.45 21.48 7.08
CA THR A 109 5.96 20.56 8.09
C THR A 109 7.04 19.69 7.46
N PRO A 110 8.19 19.49 8.13
CA PRO A 110 9.22 18.59 7.62
C PRO A 110 8.75 17.14 7.65
N LEU A 111 9.15 16.38 6.63
CA LEU A 111 9.01 14.95 6.55
C LEU A 111 10.34 14.38 6.07
N GLU A 112 10.94 13.51 6.87
CA GLU A 112 12.24 12.93 6.58
C GLU A 112 12.13 11.42 6.50
N ASP A 113 12.58 10.85 5.39
CA ASP A 113 12.72 9.41 5.23
C ASP A 113 14.19 9.01 5.38
N GLY A 114 14.41 7.95 6.14
CA GLY A 114 15.73 7.45 6.46
C GLY A 114 15.77 5.94 6.58
N THR A 115 16.97 5.43 6.81
CA THR A 115 17.18 4.00 7.06
C THR A 115 18.05 3.86 8.29
N VAL A 116 17.61 3.03 9.23
CA VAL A 116 18.37 2.71 10.45
C VAL A 116 18.58 1.21 10.56
N THR A 117 19.67 0.82 11.23
CA THR A 117 19.91 -0.58 11.57
C THR A 117 19.21 -0.90 12.88
N VAL A 118 18.31 -1.87 12.86
CA VAL A 118 17.59 -2.37 14.03
C VAL A 118 18.03 -3.79 14.37
N ARG A 119 18.14 -4.08 15.65
CA ARG A 119 18.41 -5.44 16.14
C ARG A 119 17.09 -6.19 16.31
N THR A 120 16.93 -7.26 15.55
CA THR A 120 15.77 -8.16 15.62
C THR A 120 16.15 -9.45 16.34
N VAL A 121 15.16 -10.28 16.67
CA VAL A 121 15.42 -11.62 17.24
C VAL A 121 16.24 -12.52 16.31
N ALA A 122 16.22 -12.25 14.99
CA ALA A 122 16.97 -12.98 13.96
C ALA A 122 18.27 -12.28 13.54
N GLY A 123 18.74 -11.28 14.29
CA GLY A 123 19.94 -10.49 14.01
C GLY A 123 19.66 -9.07 13.52
N GLU A 124 20.68 -8.37 13.03
CA GLU A 124 20.56 -6.99 12.55
C GLU A 124 19.89 -6.92 11.18
N ARG A 125 19.00 -5.94 11.01
CA ARG A 125 18.33 -5.64 9.74
C ARG A 125 18.21 -4.13 9.56
N SER A 126 18.21 -3.72 8.30
CA SER A 126 17.86 -2.36 7.92
C SER A 126 16.33 -2.20 8.02
N ALA A 127 15.88 -1.08 8.60
CA ALA A 127 14.50 -0.66 8.67
C ALA A 127 14.37 0.77 8.15
N LEU A 128 13.30 1.02 7.40
CA LEU A 128 12.93 2.37 7.00
C LEU A 128 12.39 3.11 8.23
N VAL A 129 12.80 4.36 8.38
CA VAL A 129 12.31 5.28 9.41
C VAL A 129 11.75 6.50 8.70
N ARG A 130 10.60 6.96 9.17
CA ARG A 130 10.01 8.23 8.76
C ARG A 130 9.86 9.11 9.98
N THR A 131 10.39 10.32 9.90
CA THR A 131 10.24 11.37 10.91
C THR A 131 9.24 12.38 10.39
N LEU A 132 8.19 12.65 11.16
CA LEU A 132 7.18 13.65 10.85
C LEU A 132 6.54 14.19 12.13
N ASP A 133 6.05 15.43 12.09
CA ASP A 133 5.26 16.00 13.19
C ASP A 133 3.79 15.57 13.09
N VAL A 134 3.44 14.55 13.87
CA VAL A 134 2.09 13.97 13.95
C VAL A 134 1.05 14.93 14.55
N THR A 135 1.47 16.05 15.15
CA THR A 135 0.57 17.06 15.70
C THR A 135 0.18 18.12 14.68
N SER A 136 0.89 18.18 13.56
CA SER A 136 0.61 19.09 12.46
C SER A 136 -0.64 18.62 11.69
N PRO A 137 -1.66 19.49 11.51
CA PRO A 137 -2.85 19.16 10.71
C PRO A 137 -2.52 18.75 9.27
N LEU A 138 -1.34 19.14 8.76
CA LEU A 138 -0.89 18.77 7.41
C LEU A 138 -0.58 17.28 7.28
N THR A 139 -0.25 16.62 8.40
CA THR A 139 0.09 15.19 8.40
C THR A 139 -1.09 14.27 8.72
N ASP A 140 -2.28 14.85 8.87
CA ASP A 140 -3.50 14.08 9.14
C ASP A 140 -3.72 13.03 8.04
N GLY A 141 -3.88 11.77 8.47
CA GLY A 141 -4.05 10.63 7.57
C GLY A 141 -2.76 9.99 7.06
N LEU A 142 -1.59 10.55 7.33
CA LEU A 142 -0.30 9.89 7.00
C LEU A 142 0.03 8.73 7.95
N THR A 143 -0.48 8.79 9.19
CA THR A 143 -0.27 7.74 10.19
C THR A 143 -1.59 7.41 10.89
N HIS A 144 -1.70 6.16 11.33
CA HIS A 144 -2.82 5.68 12.13
C HIS A 144 -2.28 4.95 13.35
N LEU A 145 -2.61 5.46 14.53
CA LEU A 145 -2.29 4.81 15.78
C LEU A 145 -3.20 3.57 15.94
N LEU A 146 -2.58 2.39 16.00
CA LEU A 146 -3.30 1.13 16.17
C LEU A 146 -3.47 0.79 17.65
N GLU A 147 -2.40 0.94 18.43
CA GLU A 147 -2.36 0.62 19.87
C GLU A 147 -1.42 1.60 20.60
N GLY A 148 -1.68 1.82 21.90
CA GLY A 148 -0.83 2.67 22.74
C GLY A 148 -1.10 4.16 22.60
N ARG A 149 -0.03 4.96 22.60
CA ARG A 149 -0.03 6.42 22.39
C ARG A 149 1.08 6.83 21.42
N LEU A 150 0.99 8.05 20.90
CA LEU A 150 2.06 8.64 20.10
C LEU A 150 3.28 8.96 20.98
N PRO A 151 4.51 8.93 20.43
CA PRO A 151 5.71 9.35 21.16
C PRO A 151 5.62 10.80 21.65
N GLU A 152 5.93 11.04 22.92
CA GLU A 152 5.92 12.38 23.53
C GLU A 152 7.33 12.89 23.88
N SER A 153 8.33 12.01 23.84
CA SER A 153 9.71 12.33 24.21
C SER A 153 10.73 11.70 23.25
N ASP A 154 11.95 12.26 23.23
CA ASP A 154 13.04 11.85 22.33
C ASP A 154 13.47 10.37 22.47
N GLY A 155 13.08 9.70 23.56
CA GLY A 155 13.35 8.29 23.82
C GLY A 155 12.26 7.33 23.33
N GLU A 156 11.14 7.85 22.83
CA GLU A 156 9.99 7.07 22.39
C GLU A 156 9.92 7.06 20.85
N VAL A 157 9.53 5.93 20.28
CA VAL A 157 9.34 5.78 18.83
C VAL A 157 8.09 4.97 18.55
N ALA A 158 7.34 5.36 17.52
CA ALA A 158 6.26 4.55 17.00
C ALA A 158 6.85 3.47 16.09
N ILE A 159 6.39 2.23 16.26
CA ILE A 159 6.83 1.10 15.45
C ILE A 159 5.65 0.50 14.69
N SER A 160 5.90 0.05 13.46
CA SER A 160 4.88 -0.68 12.70
C SER A 160 4.64 -2.07 13.30
N PRO A 161 3.44 -2.66 13.16
CA PRO A 161 3.17 -4.02 13.64
C PRO A 161 4.19 -5.04 13.13
N ALA A 162 4.56 -4.93 11.84
CA ALA A 162 5.56 -5.80 11.23
C ALA A 162 6.95 -5.68 11.87
N LEU A 163 7.33 -4.51 12.39
CA LEU A 163 8.60 -4.32 13.08
C LEU A 163 8.52 -4.76 14.55
N SER A 164 7.39 -4.55 15.23
CA SER A 164 7.14 -5.03 16.60
C SER A 164 7.28 -6.56 16.69
N GLU A 165 6.64 -7.30 15.78
CA GLU A 165 6.71 -8.78 15.73
C GLU A 165 8.15 -9.30 15.60
N ARG A 166 9.01 -8.57 14.86
CA ARG A 166 10.39 -8.98 14.58
C ARG A 166 11.37 -8.59 15.69
N THR A 167 11.06 -7.54 16.44
CA THR A 167 11.91 -7.02 17.51
C THR A 167 11.50 -7.51 18.89
N ALA A 168 10.31 -8.13 19.01
CA ALA A 168 9.66 -8.45 20.28
C ALA A 168 9.53 -7.21 21.20
N ALA A 169 9.50 -6.01 20.60
CA ALA A 169 9.30 -4.77 21.32
C ALA A 169 7.82 -4.66 21.71
N GLY A 170 7.55 -4.48 23.01
CA GLY A 170 6.22 -4.24 23.54
C GLY A 170 5.79 -2.78 23.37
N VAL A 171 4.47 -2.56 23.28
CA VAL A 171 3.87 -1.23 23.32
C VAL A 171 3.78 -0.79 24.79
N GLY A 172 4.22 0.44 25.09
CA GLY A 172 4.25 1.02 26.45
C GLY A 172 3.49 2.33 26.57
#